data_AF-A0A9P4MPM5-F1
#
_entry.id   AF-A0A9P4MPM5-F1
#
_cell.length_a   1.000
_cell.length_b   1.000
_cell.length_c   1.000
_cell.angle_alpha   90.00
_cell.angle_beta   90.00
_cell.angle_gamma   90.00
#
_symmetry.space_group_name_H-M   'P 1'
#
loop_
_entity.id
_entity.type
_entity.pdbx_description
1 polymer ?
#
loop_
_entity_poly.entity_id
_entity_poly.type
_entity_poly.pdbx_seq_one_letter_code
_entity_poly.pdbx_strand_id
1 'polypeptide(L)'
;MAPITAKSITGKRKRVSREELLRDQSSPERSSSEEQSDTEDIQAIFRRAFEAKFKPIDVEPVKKAPKIVPQEEEEEEESAWSGISDEEEDKVEVVEYVDTRRSEADRASKTEMKAFMSSKPPTAPKPAPPPSKSKPKSGDDDDDITETANLKNDMALQQLLRDSHLLSSNPSASSGTTLTGALRHKSTDLTLLSLGAKKSIHTQAKMPRSHRIGITEKARQREQKRRTEARENGIILERASGGDSGGKGRVMKKREKGVGGPGVGRMRGGTLNLSRRDLADINGPPDRKGKKKGKGRR
;
A
#
# COMPACT_ATOMS: atom_id res chain seq x y z
N MET A 1 -18.02 70.74 35.76
CA MET A 1 -17.75 69.50 34.99
C MET A 1 -18.47 68.36 35.70
N ALA A 2 -19.09 67.42 34.97
CA ALA A 2 -19.89 66.34 35.55
C ALA A 2 -19.22 64.96 35.32
N PRO A 3 -19.26 64.03 36.29
CA PRO A 3 -18.76 62.67 36.11
C PRO A 3 -19.74 61.82 35.27
N ILE A 4 -19.24 61.18 34.21
CA ILE A 4 -20.04 60.33 33.33
C ILE A 4 -20.19 58.93 33.95
N THR A 5 -21.42 58.53 34.28
CA THR A 5 -21.73 57.19 34.82
C THR A 5 -21.88 56.16 33.70
N ALA A 6 -20.92 55.24 33.60
CA ALA A 6 -20.99 54.13 32.65
C ALA A 6 -22.03 53.08 33.08
N LYS A 7 -23.16 53.00 32.36
CA LYS A 7 -24.19 51.97 32.59
C LYS A 7 -23.75 50.62 32.01
N SER A 8 -23.54 49.62 32.87
CA SER A 8 -23.23 48.25 32.45
C SER A 8 -24.50 47.52 31.96
N ILE A 9 -24.56 47.21 30.66
CA ILE A 9 -25.68 46.44 30.08
C ILE A 9 -25.44 44.94 30.34
N THR A 10 -25.89 44.48 31.51
CA THR A 10 -25.90 43.05 31.86
C THR A 10 -27.08 42.35 31.21
N GLY A 11 -26.87 41.80 30.01
CA GLY A 11 -27.88 41.06 29.26
C GLY A 11 -28.43 39.86 30.04
N LYS A 12 -29.68 39.98 30.52
CA LYS A 12 -30.38 38.99 31.35
C LYS A 12 -30.73 37.71 30.56
N ARG A 13 -29.74 36.83 30.34
CA ARG A 13 -30.02 35.45 29.89
C ARG A 13 -30.43 34.61 31.10
N LYS A 14 -31.66 34.07 31.09
CA LYS A 14 -32.08 33.04 32.06
C LYS A 14 -31.09 31.87 31.99
N ARG A 15 -30.66 31.37 33.15
CA ARG A 15 -29.98 30.06 33.23
C ARG A 15 -31.07 29.00 33.31
N VAL A 16 -31.20 28.20 32.26
CA VAL A 16 -32.05 26.99 32.24
C VAL A 16 -31.60 26.08 33.39
N SER A 17 -32.54 25.51 34.14
CA SER A 17 -32.22 24.64 35.27
C SER A 17 -31.76 23.26 34.80
N ARG A 18 -31.08 22.51 35.67
CA ARG A 18 -30.70 21.12 35.38
C ARG A 18 -31.92 20.20 35.25
N GLU A 19 -33.06 20.59 35.83
CA GLU A 19 -34.31 19.82 35.81
C GLU A 19 -35.09 20.04 34.50
N GLU A 20 -35.06 21.26 33.93
CA GLU A 20 -35.60 21.51 32.58
C GLU A 20 -34.87 20.65 31.54
N LEU A 21 -33.54 20.61 31.59
CA LEU A 21 -32.69 19.77 30.71
C LEU A 21 -32.87 18.25 30.90
N LEU A 22 -33.57 17.80 31.94
CA LEU A 22 -33.88 16.38 32.17
C LEU A 22 -35.30 15.99 31.72
N ARG A 23 -36.20 16.96 31.47
CA ARG A 23 -37.55 16.67 30.96
C ARG A 23 -37.57 16.39 29.46
N ASP A 24 -36.77 17.13 28.68
CA ASP A 24 -36.61 16.93 27.23
C ASP A 24 -35.87 15.62 26.84
N GLN A 25 -35.49 14.79 27.82
CA GLN A 25 -34.92 13.45 27.60
C GLN A 25 -35.98 12.33 27.70
N SER A 26 -37.21 12.65 28.10
CA SER A 26 -38.31 11.69 28.21
C SER A 26 -39.05 11.55 26.87
N SER A 27 -38.45 10.86 25.89
CA SER A 27 -39.21 10.35 24.75
C SER A 27 -40.37 9.47 25.25
N PRO A 28 -41.57 9.53 24.63
CA PRO A 28 -42.59 8.52 24.90
C PRO A 28 -42.06 7.15 24.43
N GLU A 29 -42.31 6.10 25.20
CA GLU A 29 -42.07 4.73 24.74
C GLU A 29 -43.10 4.41 23.65
N ARG A 30 -42.71 4.63 22.39
CA ARG A 30 -43.50 4.28 21.21
C ARG A 30 -43.60 2.75 21.16
N SER A 31 -44.81 2.21 21.12
CA SER A 31 -45.03 0.77 21.21
C SER A 31 -44.49 0.05 19.98
N SER A 32 -43.89 -1.13 20.21
CA SER A 32 -43.26 -2.01 19.18
C SER A 32 -44.20 -2.40 18.02
N SER A 33 -45.50 -2.14 18.13
CA SER A 33 -46.49 -2.26 17.06
C SER A 33 -46.33 -1.24 15.93
N GLU A 34 -45.89 -0.01 16.23
CA GLU A 34 -45.89 1.07 15.23
C GLU A 34 -44.70 1.02 14.26
N GLU A 35 -43.56 0.46 14.68
CA GLU A 35 -42.41 0.30 13.79
C GLU A 35 -42.68 -0.74 12.68
N GLN A 36 -43.58 -1.70 12.90
CA GLN A 36 -43.96 -2.68 11.89
C GLN A 36 -44.72 -2.01 10.73
N SER A 37 -45.77 -1.24 11.02
CA SER A 37 -46.51 -0.48 10.00
C SER A 37 -45.62 0.50 9.24
N ASP A 38 -44.74 1.22 9.93
CA ASP A 38 -43.82 2.17 9.29
C ASP A 38 -42.89 1.45 8.28
N THR A 39 -42.48 0.19 8.54
CA THR A 39 -41.68 -0.60 7.58
C THR A 39 -42.48 -1.20 6.42
N GLU A 40 -43.77 -1.49 6.61
CA GLU A 40 -44.65 -2.01 5.56
C GLU A 40 -45.01 -0.91 4.55
N ASP A 41 -45.33 0.30 5.02
CA ASP A 41 -45.59 1.47 4.16
C ASP A 41 -44.36 1.83 3.31
N ILE A 42 -43.16 1.80 3.89
CA ILE A 42 -41.91 2.04 3.16
C ILE A 42 -41.72 0.97 2.06
N GLN A 43 -42.00 -0.30 2.34
CA GLN A 43 -41.93 -1.36 1.33
C GLN A 43 -43.00 -1.19 0.23
N ALA A 44 -44.22 -0.77 0.57
CA ALA A 44 -45.27 -0.50 -0.40
C ALA A 44 -44.91 0.66 -1.34
N ILE A 45 -44.30 1.73 -0.80
CA ILE A 45 -43.76 2.85 -1.60
C ILE A 45 -42.68 2.36 -2.57
N PHE A 46 -41.75 1.50 -2.12
CA PHE A 46 -40.71 0.95 -3.01
C PHE A 46 -41.27 0.01 -4.08
N ARG A 47 -42.24 -0.87 -3.76
CA ARG A 47 -42.90 -1.73 -4.76
C ARG A 47 -43.62 -0.91 -5.83
N ARG A 48 -44.43 0.06 -5.42
CA ARG A 48 -45.12 0.99 -6.34
C ARG A 48 -44.15 1.79 -7.21
N ALA A 49 -43.02 2.23 -6.66
CA ALA A 49 -41.98 2.94 -7.42
C ALA A 49 -41.15 2.03 -8.35
N PHE A 50 -41.12 0.73 -8.08
CA PHE A 50 -40.48 -0.29 -8.93
C PHE A 50 -41.41 -0.68 -10.08
N GLU A 51 -42.67 -1.05 -9.80
CA GLU A 51 -43.70 -1.39 -10.79
C GLU A 51 -43.96 -0.24 -11.78
N ALA A 52 -43.92 1.02 -11.33
CA ALA A 52 -44.05 2.19 -12.20
C ALA A 52 -42.85 2.41 -13.15
N LYS A 53 -41.70 1.77 -12.90
CA LYS A 53 -40.48 1.86 -13.73
C LYS A 53 -40.23 0.60 -14.54
N PHE A 54 -40.61 -0.55 -14.01
CA PHE A 54 -40.50 -1.86 -14.63
C PHE A 54 -41.90 -2.40 -14.84
N LYS A 55 -42.45 -2.19 -16.04
CA LYS A 55 -43.59 -2.98 -16.49
C LYS A 55 -43.22 -4.46 -16.34
N PRO A 56 -44.09 -5.31 -15.76
CA PRO A 56 -43.91 -6.75 -15.83
C PRO A 56 -43.68 -7.15 -17.28
N ILE A 57 -42.61 -7.90 -17.54
CA ILE A 57 -42.38 -8.53 -18.84
C ILE A 57 -43.31 -9.72 -18.91
N ASP A 58 -44.08 -9.84 -19.98
CA ASP A 58 -44.91 -11.03 -20.24
C ASP A 58 -43.99 -12.21 -20.56
N VAL A 59 -43.57 -12.94 -19.51
CA VAL A 59 -42.74 -14.13 -19.63
C VAL A 59 -43.60 -15.29 -20.08
N GLU A 60 -43.59 -15.58 -21.38
CA GLU A 60 -44.08 -16.86 -21.90
C GLU A 60 -43.39 -18.02 -21.15
N PRO A 61 -44.13 -19.09 -20.78
CA PRO A 61 -43.57 -20.17 -19.97
C PRO A 61 -42.50 -20.93 -20.75
N VAL A 62 -41.23 -20.68 -20.40
CA VAL A 62 -40.05 -21.24 -21.06
C VAL A 62 -40.12 -22.76 -21.10
N LYS A 63 -40.40 -23.30 -22.30
CA LYS A 63 -40.33 -24.74 -22.58
C LYS A 63 -38.89 -25.21 -22.38
N LYS A 64 -38.69 -26.27 -21.59
CA LYS A 64 -37.37 -26.83 -21.30
C LYS A 64 -36.72 -27.34 -22.60
N ALA A 65 -35.60 -26.77 -22.99
CA ALA A 65 -34.86 -27.19 -24.18
C ALA A 65 -34.01 -28.46 -23.93
N PRO A 66 -34.15 -29.53 -24.75
CA PRO A 66 -33.20 -30.62 -24.83
C PRO A 66 -32.02 -30.28 -25.78
N LYS A 67 -31.18 -31.28 -26.10
CA LYS A 67 -29.89 -31.12 -26.77
C LYS A 67 -29.97 -30.89 -28.29
N ILE A 68 -28.88 -30.34 -28.82
CA ILE A 68 -28.60 -30.02 -30.23
C ILE A 68 -28.55 -31.28 -31.12
N VAL A 69 -29.26 -31.23 -32.26
CA VAL A 69 -28.94 -31.92 -33.54
C VAL A 69 -29.45 -31.01 -34.68
N PRO A 70 -28.71 -30.77 -35.78
CA PRO A 70 -29.18 -29.92 -36.89
C PRO A 70 -29.18 -30.61 -38.28
N GLN A 71 -30.37 -30.81 -38.86
CA GLN A 71 -30.75 -31.16 -40.25
C GLN A 71 -32.29 -31.39 -40.25
N GLU A 72 -33.05 -31.40 -41.35
CA GLU A 72 -32.83 -31.10 -42.78
C GLU A 72 -33.48 -29.71 -43.14
N GLU A 73 -33.98 -29.26 -44.33
CA GLU A 73 -34.02 -29.66 -45.77
C GLU A 73 -34.34 -28.40 -46.65
N GLU A 74 -34.43 -28.52 -48.00
CA GLU A 74 -34.82 -27.50 -49.03
C GLU A 74 -33.87 -26.26 -49.18
N GLU A 75 -33.50 -25.69 -50.33
CA GLU A 75 -33.74 -25.84 -51.80
C GLU A 75 -32.35 -25.70 -52.52
N GLU A 76 -32.19 -25.72 -53.86
CA GLU A 76 -32.26 -26.82 -54.85
C GLU A 76 -31.37 -26.40 -56.09
N GLU A 77 -31.47 -27.08 -57.23
CA GLU A 77 -30.96 -26.78 -58.59
C GLU A 77 -29.49 -27.12 -59.00
N GLU A 78 -29.42 -27.95 -60.05
CA GLU A 78 -28.48 -27.98 -61.20
C GLU A 78 -26.94 -27.99 -61.02
N SER A 79 -26.31 -29.12 -61.39
CA SER A 79 -25.86 -29.35 -62.79
C SER A 79 -24.99 -30.61 -62.93
N ALA A 80 -25.31 -31.48 -63.89
CA ALA A 80 -24.54 -32.71 -64.14
C ALA A 80 -23.35 -32.45 -65.08
N TRP A 81 -22.14 -32.84 -64.66
CA TRP A 81 -20.98 -32.92 -65.56
C TRP A 81 -20.48 -34.35 -65.67
N SER A 82 -20.78 -34.97 -66.82
CA SER A 82 -20.37 -36.33 -67.16
C SER A 82 -19.27 -36.29 -68.22
N GLY A 83 -18.18 -37.03 -67.99
CA GLY A 83 -17.14 -37.24 -69.00
C GLY A 83 -15.71 -37.15 -68.47
N ILE A 84 -15.20 -38.28 -67.98
CA ILE A 84 -14.08 -38.99 -68.62
C ILE A 84 -14.01 -40.40 -68.00
N SER A 85 -14.23 -41.40 -68.86
CA SER A 85 -13.83 -42.79 -68.62
C SER A 85 -12.78 -43.08 -69.67
N ASP A 86 -11.55 -43.31 -69.23
CA ASP A 86 -10.46 -43.80 -70.08
C ASP A 86 -9.82 -45.00 -69.39
N GLU A 87 -9.43 -46.01 -70.15
CA GLU A 87 -9.23 -47.39 -69.67
C GLU A 87 -7.81 -47.90 -69.96
N GLU A 88 -6.80 -47.18 -69.43
CA GLU A 88 -5.40 -47.63 -69.41
C GLU A 88 -4.88 -47.68 -67.96
N GLU A 89 -4.07 -48.69 -67.61
CA GLU A 89 -3.64 -49.01 -66.23
C GLU A 89 -2.52 -48.08 -65.69
N ASP A 90 -2.71 -46.77 -65.81
CA ASP A 90 -1.74 -45.78 -65.34
C ASP A 90 -1.74 -45.70 -63.81
N LYS A 91 -0.68 -46.25 -63.19
CA LYS A 91 -0.54 -46.37 -61.74
C LYS A 91 -0.09 -45.05 -61.09
N VAL A 92 -1.02 -44.10 -60.98
CA VAL A 92 -0.79 -42.73 -60.48
C VAL A 92 -0.07 -42.70 -59.12
N GLU A 93 1.19 -42.24 -59.11
CA GLU A 93 1.90 -41.90 -57.88
C GLU A 93 1.41 -40.55 -57.34
N VAL A 94 0.42 -40.58 -56.44
CA VAL A 94 -0.07 -39.38 -55.73
C VAL A 94 0.96 -38.95 -54.68
N VAL A 95 1.93 -38.12 -55.09
CA VAL A 95 2.86 -37.46 -54.17
C VAL A 95 2.15 -36.30 -53.47
N GLU A 96 1.53 -36.59 -52.33
CA GLU A 96 0.94 -35.56 -51.47
C GLU A 96 2.05 -34.70 -50.84
N TYR A 97 2.29 -33.53 -51.42
CA TYR A 97 3.03 -32.47 -50.76
C TYR A 97 2.19 -31.88 -49.62
N VAL A 98 2.20 -32.55 -48.46
CA VAL A 98 1.69 -32.00 -47.20
C VAL A 98 2.45 -30.70 -46.93
N ASP A 99 1.79 -29.58 -47.22
CA ASP A 99 2.43 -28.29 -47.41
C ASP A 99 2.78 -27.66 -46.05
N THR A 100 3.86 -28.17 -45.48
CA THR A 100 4.47 -27.77 -44.20
C THR A 100 5.13 -26.40 -44.33
N ARG A 101 4.34 -25.38 -44.70
CA ARG A 101 4.73 -23.99 -45.02
C ARG A 101 5.39 -23.28 -43.83
N ARG A 102 6.64 -23.63 -43.54
CA ARG A 102 7.50 -23.06 -42.50
C ARG A 102 6.81 -23.07 -41.15
N SER A 103 6.91 -24.20 -40.48
CA SER A 103 6.64 -24.27 -39.05
C SER A 103 7.47 -23.18 -38.31
N GLU A 104 7.05 -22.77 -37.12
CA GLU A 104 7.86 -21.84 -36.31
C GLU A 104 9.26 -22.43 -35.96
N ALA A 105 9.47 -23.74 -36.12
CA ALA A 105 10.79 -24.38 -35.98
C ALA A 105 11.73 -24.12 -37.18
N ASP A 106 11.19 -23.82 -38.37
CA ASP A 106 11.98 -23.43 -39.55
C ASP A 106 12.47 -21.98 -39.48
N ARG A 107 11.96 -21.19 -38.52
CA ARG A 107 12.45 -19.85 -38.20
C ARG A 107 13.65 -19.96 -37.26
N ALA A 108 14.83 -20.12 -37.87
CA ALA A 108 16.12 -20.04 -37.19
C ALA A 108 16.14 -18.93 -36.12
N SER A 109 16.60 -19.26 -34.91
CA SER A 109 16.37 -18.43 -33.73
C SER A 109 16.95 -17.02 -33.90
N LYS A 110 16.44 -16.04 -33.15
CA LYS A 110 17.00 -14.66 -33.14
C LYS A 110 18.50 -14.62 -32.76
N THR A 111 19.03 -15.71 -32.22
CA THR A 111 20.46 -15.95 -31.96
C THR A 111 21.18 -16.55 -33.18
N GLU A 112 20.64 -17.59 -33.84
CA GLU A 112 21.22 -18.14 -35.08
C GLU A 112 21.20 -17.11 -36.22
N MET A 113 20.08 -16.44 -36.45
CA MET A 113 19.95 -15.41 -37.49
C MET A 113 20.95 -14.26 -37.27
N LYS A 114 21.22 -13.89 -36.01
CA LYS A 114 22.26 -12.91 -35.67
C LYS A 114 23.69 -13.44 -35.87
N ALA A 115 23.95 -14.72 -35.65
CA ALA A 115 25.25 -15.31 -35.94
C ALA A 115 25.48 -15.34 -37.47
N PHE A 116 24.52 -15.89 -38.21
CA PHE A 116 24.55 -16.05 -39.67
C PHE A 116 24.62 -14.72 -40.44
N MET A 117 23.87 -13.70 -40.02
CA MET A 117 23.89 -12.37 -40.67
C MET A 117 24.98 -11.44 -40.12
N SER A 118 25.84 -11.89 -39.19
CA SER A 118 26.99 -11.09 -38.75
C SER A 118 28.20 -11.34 -39.65
N SER A 119 29.02 -10.31 -39.85
CA SER A 119 30.29 -10.40 -40.59
C SER A 119 31.41 -11.18 -39.86
N LYS A 120 31.04 -12.02 -38.89
CA LYS A 120 31.95 -12.86 -38.09
C LYS A 120 31.69 -14.32 -38.46
N PRO A 121 32.71 -15.07 -38.93
CA PRO A 121 32.50 -16.47 -39.30
C PRO A 121 32.03 -17.29 -38.08
N PRO A 122 31.14 -18.28 -38.27
CA PRO A 122 30.62 -19.10 -37.18
C PRO A 122 31.74 -19.95 -36.57
N THR A 123 32.26 -19.50 -35.43
CA THR A 123 33.24 -20.27 -34.64
C THR A 123 32.59 -21.53 -34.08
N ALA A 124 33.33 -22.65 -34.09
CA ALA A 124 32.89 -23.96 -33.61
C ALA A 124 32.11 -23.93 -32.28
N PRO A 125 31.11 -24.82 -32.10
CA PRO A 125 30.08 -24.69 -31.07
C PRO A 125 30.68 -24.68 -29.66
N LYS A 126 30.69 -23.49 -29.04
CA LYS A 126 30.90 -23.35 -27.61
C LYS A 126 29.60 -23.76 -26.90
N PRO A 127 29.60 -24.74 -25.98
CA PRO A 127 28.41 -25.05 -25.21
C PRO A 127 27.98 -23.80 -24.43
N ALA A 128 26.68 -23.54 -24.39
CA ALA A 128 26.15 -22.41 -23.64
C ALA A 128 26.54 -22.54 -22.15
N PRO A 129 26.91 -21.44 -21.47
CA PRO A 129 27.14 -21.50 -20.03
C PRO A 129 25.85 -21.96 -19.34
N PRO A 130 25.92 -22.88 -18.36
CA PRO A 130 24.73 -23.37 -17.69
C PRO A 130 23.99 -22.21 -17.00
N PRO A 131 22.65 -22.21 -16.97
CA PRO A 131 21.89 -21.16 -16.31
C PRO A 131 22.33 -21.07 -14.85
N SER A 132 22.72 -19.88 -14.42
CA SER A 132 23.26 -19.64 -13.08
C SER A 132 22.18 -19.88 -12.04
N LYS A 133 22.14 -21.09 -11.47
CA LYS A 133 21.25 -21.44 -10.36
C LYS A 133 21.57 -20.57 -9.15
N SER A 134 20.84 -19.46 -9.00
CA SER A 134 20.71 -18.76 -7.74
C SER A 134 20.26 -19.76 -6.69
N LYS A 135 21.07 -19.99 -5.66
CA LYS A 135 20.66 -20.81 -4.52
C LYS A 135 19.42 -20.15 -3.90
N PRO A 136 18.31 -20.89 -3.65
CA PRO A 136 17.27 -20.37 -2.77
C PRO A 136 17.92 -20.09 -1.40
N LYS A 137 17.53 -19.01 -0.74
CA LYS A 137 17.80 -18.87 0.69
C LYS A 137 16.69 -19.59 1.47
N SER A 138 16.83 -19.60 2.78
CA SER A 138 15.91 -20.29 3.68
C SER A 138 14.62 -19.49 3.87
N GLY A 139 13.64 -19.79 3.01
CA GLY A 139 12.18 -19.68 3.16
C GLY A 139 11.60 -19.08 4.46
N ASP A 140 11.87 -17.80 4.67
CA ASP A 140 11.22 -16.92 5.66
C ASP A 140 11.47 -15.47 5.17
N ASP A 141 12.74 -15.06 5.07
CA ASP A 141 13.16 -13.76 4.48
C ASP A 141 12.72 -13.59 3.00
N ASP A 142 12.80 -14.64 2.18
CA ASP A 142 12.50 -14.55 0.74
C ASP A 142 11.00 -14.34 0.48
N ASP A 143 10.12 -14.89 1.33
CA ASP A 143 8.67 -14.67 1.23
C ASP A 143 8.32 -13.24 1.69
N ASP A 144 8.90 -12.74 2.78
CA ASP A 144 8.76 -11.34 3.23
C ASP A 144 9.27 -10.33 2.15
N ILE A 145 10.31 -10.71 1.40
CA ILE A 145 10.79 -9.95 0.23
C ILE A 145 9.76 -9.95 -0.91
N THR A 146 9.11 -11.07 -1.21
CA THR A 146 8.09 -11.13 -2.28
C THR A 146 6.75 -10.51 -1.86
N GLU A 147 6.25 -10.76 -0.66
CA GLU A 147 5.03 -10.13 -0.12
C GLU A 147 5.20 -8.61 -0.05
N THR A 148 6.32 -8.11 0.51
CA THR A 148 6.55 -6.67 0.52
C THR A 148 6.82 -6.11 -0.89
N ALA A 149 7.22 -6.90 -1.88
CA ALA A 149 7.29 -6.44 -3.28
C ALA A 149 5.89 -6.38 -3.92
N ASN A 150 5.07 -7.40 -3.71
CA ASN A 150 3.69 -7.47 -4.17
C ASN A 150 2.85 -6.33 -3.57
N LEU A 151 2.99 -6.08 -2.26
CA LEU A 151 2.37 -4.93 -1.58
C LEU A 151 2.86 -3.58 -2.13
N LYS A 152 4.13 -3.43 -2.53
CA LYS A 152 4.63 -2.19 -3.17
C LYS A 152 4.02 -1.98 -4.57
N ASN A 153 3.67 -3.06 -5.27
CA ASN A 153 3.06 -3.02 -6.60
C ASN A 153 1.54 -2.81 -6.54
N ASP A 154 0.84 -3.41 -5.57
CA ASP A 154 -0.61 -3.27 -5.41
C ASP A 154 -1.00 -1.99 -4.65
N MET A 155 -1.24 -0.94 -5.43
CA MET A 155 -1.73 0.35 -4.96
C MET A 155 -3.15 0.31 -4.36
N ALA A 156 -3.98 -0.69 -4.71
CA ALA A 156 -5.35 -0.82 -4.19
C ALA A 156 -5.33 -1.47 -2.80
N LEU A 157 -4.56 -2.54 -2.63
CA LEU A 157 -4.33 -3.19 -1.34
C LEU A 157 -3.61 -2.25 -0.36
N GLN A 158 -2.63 -1.45 -0.81
CA GLN A 158 -2.06 -0.37 0.01
C GLN A 158 -3.10 0.62 0.52
N GLN A 159 -4.04 1.05 -0.32
CA GLN A 159 -5.10 1.98 0.08
C GLN A 159 -6.08 1.32 1.07
N LEU A 160 -6.54 0.10 0.78
CA LEU A 160 -7.42 -0.67 1.64
C LEU A 160 -6.83 -0.87 3.04
N LEU A 161 -5.57 -1.30 3.13
CA LEU A 161 -4.90 -1.52 4.42
C LEU A 161 -4.76 -0.23 5.23
N ARG A 162 -4.46 0.91 4.58
CA ARG A 162 -4.32 2.22 5.24
C ARG A 162 -5.66 2.80 5.70
N ASP A 163 -6.69 2.69 4.88
CA ASP A 163 -8.02 3.28 5.12
C ASP A 163 -8.97 2.31 5.86
N SER A 164 -8.52 1.08 6.14
CA SER A 164 -9.22 0.04 6.91
C SER A 164 -9.83 0.56 8.21
N HIS A 165 -9.13 1.41 8.96
CA HIS A 165 -9.64 2.04 10.17
C HIS A 165 -10.76 3.06 9.89
N LEU A 166 -10.75 3.77 8.76
CA LEU A 166 -11.84 4.67 8.37
C LEU A 166 -13.10 3.88 8.01
N LEU A 167 -12.94 2.78 7.25
CA LEU A 167 -14.01 1.84 6.91
C LEU A 167 -14.60 1.20 8.19
N SER A 168 -13.76 0.57 9.01
CA SER A 168 -14.15 -0.08 10.27
C SER A 168 -14.79 0.88 11.29
N SER A 169 -14.38 2.15 11.33
CA SER A 169 -14.99 3.16 12.21
C SER A 169 -16.42 3.58 11.81
N ASN A 170 -16.89 3.18 10.63
CA ASN A 170 -18.22 3.51 10.12
C ASN A 170 -19.11 2.25 10.08
N PRO A 171 -20.10 2.08 10.97
CA PRO A 171 -20.95 0.88 10.96
C PRO A 171 -21.73 0.71 9.65
N SER A 172 -22.00 1.82 8.94
CA SER A 172 -22.66 1.80 7.62
C SER A 172 -21.75 1.35 6.46
N ALA A 173 -20.44 1.17 6.67
CA ALA A 173 -19.51 0.62 5.66
C ALA A 173 -19.45 -0.93 5.67
N SER A 174 -20.14 -1.58 6.61
CA SER A 174 -20.26 -3.05 6.69
C SER A 174 -20.80 -3.71 5.41
N SER A 175 -21.54 -2.96 4.59
CA SER A 175 -22.11 -3.40 3.31
C SER A 175 -21.51 -2.67 2.09
N GLY A 176 -20.47 -1.84 2.28
CA GLY A 176 -19.98 -0.94 1.22
C GLY A 176 -18.51 -0.62 1.29
N THR A 177 -17.74 -1.10 0.30
CA THR A 177 -16.31 -0.79 0.12
C THR A 177 -16.04 0.64 -0.34
N THR A 178 -17.07 1.40 -0.72
CA THR A 178 -16.96 2.73 -1.31
C THR A 178 -16.96 3.84 -0.25
N LEU A 179 -15.82 4.55 -0.14
CA LEU A 179 -15.70 5.71 0.74
C LEU A 179 -16.44 6.92 0.15
N THR A 180 -17.49 7.37 0.81
CA THR A 180 -18.33 8.52 0.40
C THR A 180 -18.13 9.74 1.32
N GLY A 181 -18.58 10.91 0.85
CA GLY A 181 -18.66 12.15 1.64
C GLY A 181 -17.43 12.47 2.50
N ALA A 182 -17.65 12.69 3.80
CA ALA A 182 -16.60 13.05 4.75
C ALA A 182 -15.52 11.97 4.94
N LEU A 183 -15.80 10.69 4.65
CA LEU A 183 -14.80 9.62 4.71
C LEU A 183 -13.89 9.64 3.47
N ARG A 184 -14.46 9.91 2.28
CA ARG A 184 -13.69 10.16 1.04
C ARG A 184 -12.70 11.33 1.20
N HIS A 185 -13.10 12.39 1.91
CA HIS A 185 -12.22 13.51 2.21
C HIS A 185 -11.08 13.13 3.18
N LYS A 186 -11.27 12.14 4.05
CA LYS A 186 -10.21 11.64 4.95
C LYS A 186 -9.23 10.72 4.22
N SER A 187 -9.70 9.76 3.41
CA SER A 187 -8.80 8.90 2.61
C SER A 187 -7.98 9.70 1.58
N THR A 188 -8.58 10.69 0.92
CA THR A 188 -7.82 11.58 0.01
C THR A 188 -6.74 12.40 0.73
N ASP A 189 -6.91 12.70 2.02
CA ASP A 189 -5.84 13.29 2.85
C ASP A 189 -4.79 12.24 3.28
N LEU A 190 -5.20 11.02 3.64
CA LEU A 190 -4.29 9.90 3.96
C LEU A 190 -3.47 9.39 2.77
N THR A 191 -3.96 9.54 1.53
CA THR A 191 -3.21 9.25 0.29
C THR A 191 -2.29 10.40 -0.10
N LEU A 192 -2.69 11.66 0.07
CA LEU A 192 -1.74 12.79 -0.05
C LEU A 192 -0.58 12.65 0.96
N LEU A 193 -0.85 12.20 2.19
CA LEU A 193 0.18 11.82 3.16
C LEU A 193 1.04 10.62 2.71
N SER A 194 0.51 9.63 1.97
CA SER A 194 1.29 8.50 1.45
C SER A 194 2.29 8.95 0.38
N LEU A 195 1.84 9.85 -0.50
CA LEU A 195 2.61 10.48 -1.58
C LEU A 195 3.65 11.50 -1.07
N GLY A 196 3.74 11.73 0.23
CA GLY A 196 4.79 12.54 0.87
C GLY A 196 4.36 13.92 1.39
N ALA A 197 3.06 14.22 1.45
CA ALA A 197 2.61 15.46 2.09
C ALA A 197 3.02 15.50 3.57
N LYS A 198 3.66 16.60 3.99
CA LYS A 198 4.29 16.71 5.33
C LYS A 198 3.29 17.01 6.46
N LYS A 199 2.03 17.32 6.13
CA LYS A 199 0.95 17.73 7.03
C LYS A 199 -0.39 17.29 6.43
N SER A 200 -1.34 16.92 7.28
CA SER A 200 -2.73 16.63 6.92
C SER A 200 -3.53 17.92 6.82
N ILE A 201 -4.38 18.03 5.79
CA ILE A 201 -5.29 19.16 5.55
C ILE A 201 -6.31 19.29 6.68
N HIS A 202 -6.75 18.15 7.26
CA HIS A 202 -7.73 18.11 8.35
C HIS A 202 -7.16 18.48 9.73
N THR A 203 -5.84 18.72 9.86
CA THR A 203 -5.24 19.07 11.17
C THR A 203 -5.43 20.55 11.54
N GLN A 204 -6.17 20.80 12.63
CA GLN A 204 -6.46 22.17 13.10
C GLN A 204 -5.19 22.92 13.57
N ALA A 205 -4.66 23.78 12.70
CA ALA A 205 -3.43 24.54 12.95
C ALA A 205 -3.53 25.53 14.13
N LYS A 206 -4.67 26.22 14.29
CA LYS A 206 -4.90 27.22 15.36
C LYS A 206 -5.81 26.66 16.45
N MET A 207 -5.20 26.31 17.59
CA MET A 207 -5.86 25.94 18.84
C MET A 207 -5.14 26.61 20.02
N PRO A 208 -5.83 27.01 21.11
CA PRO A 208 -5.17 27.47 22.32
C PRO A 208 -4.31 26.36 22.94
N ARG A 209 -3.18 26.75 23.56
CA ARG A 209 -2.16 25.82 24.06
C ARG A 209 -2.72 24.83 25.10
N SER A 210 -3.58 25.29 26.00
CA SER A 210 -4.24 24.46 27.03
C SER A 210 -5.06 23.32 26.42
N HIS A 211 -6.00 23.63 25.52
CA HIS A 211 -6.82 22.62 24.85
C HIS A 211 -5.98 21.63 24.04
N ARG A 212 -4.96 22.11 23.31
CA ARG A 212 -4.05 21.24 22.55
C ARG A 212 -3.34 20.23 23.46
N ILE A 213 -2.77 20.70 24.58
CA ILE A 213 -2.10 19.85 25.57
C ILE A 213 -3.10 18.82 26.13
N GLY A 214 -4.23 19.27 26.67
CA GLY A 214 -5.23 18.38 27.30
C GLY A 214 -5.81 17.33 26.34
N ILE A 215 -5.98 17.66 25.05
CA ILE A 215 -6.39 16.67 24.02
C ILE A 215 -5.28 15.63 23.80
N THR A 216 -4.02 16.05 23.65
CA THR A 216 -2.89 15.10 23.48
C THR A 216 -2.64 14.24 24.70
N GLU A 217 -2.82 14.79 25.91
CA GLU A 217 -2.68 14.05 27.17
C GLU A 217 -3.83 13.07 27.38
N LYS A 218 -5.09 13.48 27.14
CA LYS A 218 -6.25 12.57 27.22
C LYS A 218 -6.20 11.46 26.17
N ALA A 219 -5.69 11.74 24.97
CA ALA A 219 -5.43 10.72 23.96
C ALA A 219 -4.34 9.74 24.42
N ARG A 220 -3.22 10.23 24.96
CA ARG A 220 -2.15 9.37 25.51
C ARG A 220 -2.66 8.53 26.69
N GLN A 221 -3.44 9.11 27.61
CA GLN A 221 -4.02 8.40 28.75
C GLN A 221 -4.97 7.27 28.30
N ARG A 222 -5.82 7.51 27.29
CA ARG A 222 -6.70 6.46 26.73
C ARG A 222 -5.90 5.32 26.11
N GLU A 223 -4.88 5.62 25.31
CA GLU A 223 -4.03 4.60 24.69
C GLU A 223 -3.15 3.87 25.72
N GLN A 224 -2.67 4.57 26.76
CA GLN A 224 -1.97 3.96 27.89
C GLN A 224 -2.87 2.98 28.65
N LYS A 225 -4.14 3.35 28.89
CA LYS A 225 -5.16 2.45 29.49
C LYS A 225 -5.43 1.23 28.62
N ARG A 226 -5.74 1.43 27.32
CA ARG A 226 -5.90 0.33 26.34
C ARG A 226 -4.70 -0.64 26.38
N ARG A 227 -3.47 -0.12 26.53
CA ARG A 227 -2.24 -0.94 26.63
C ARG A 227 -2.03 -1.63 27.97
N THR A 228 -2.44 -1.05 29.11
CA THR A 228 -2.36 -1.74 30.41
C THR A 228 -3.45 -2.81 30.48
N GLU A 229 -4.69 -2.45 30.16
CA GLU A 229 -5.85 -3.35 30.09
C GLU A 229 -5.57 -4.53 29.13
N ALA A 230 -5.00 -4.28 27.94
CA ALA A 230 -4.62 -5.37 27.03
C ALA A 230 -3.50 -6.27 27.59
N ARG A 231 -2.47 -5.72 28.24
CA ARG A 231 -1.40 -6.53 28.87
C ARG A 231 -1.91 -7.37 30.03
N GLU A 232 -2.78 -6.81 30.85
CA GLU A 232 -3.43 -7.47 31.98
C GLU A 232 -4.34 -8.62 31.50
N ASN A 233 -5.02 -8.45 30.36
CA ASN A 233 -5.84 -9.46 29.71
C ASN A 233 -5.09 -10.37 28.70
N GLY A 234 -3.76 -10.24 28.57
CA GLY A 234 -2.94 -11.04 27.63
C GLY A 234 -3.15 -10.75 26.14
N ILE A 235 -3.88 -9.68 25.78
CA ILE A 235 -4.18 -9.29 24.39
C ILE A 235 -2.98 -8.58 23.77
N ILE A 236 -2.53 -9.07 22.61
CA ILE A 236 -1.45 -8.44 21.83
C ILE A 236 -2.03 -7.28 20.99
N LEU A 237 -1.39 -6.10 21.08
CA LEU A 237 -1.74 -4.90 20.33
C LEU A 237 -0.63 -4.50 19.35
N GLU A 238 -0.94 -3.62 18.40
CA GLU A 238 0.03 -3.12 17.42
C GLU A 238 1.24 -2.43 18.08
N ARG A 239 2.45 -2.80 17.62
CA ARG A 239 3.70 -2.22 18.15
C ARG A 239 3.87 -0.80 17.62
N ALA A 240 3.69 0.19 18.50
CA ALA A 240 3.87 1.61 18.17
C ALA A 240 5.22 1.89 17.48
N SER A 241 5.16 2.28 16.20
CA SER A 241 6.32 2.57 15.37
C SER A 241 6.97 3.89 15.81
N GLY A 242 8.17 3.78 16.38
CA GLY A 242 8.95 4.95 16.82
C GLY A 242 8.63 5.47 18.23
N GLY A 243 8.54 4.58 19.22
CA GLY A 243 8.83 4.88 20.64
C GLY A 243 7.88 5.85 21.37
N ASP A 244 7.14 5.33 22.35
CA ASP A 244 6.20 6.08 23.22
C ASP A 244 6.85 7.22 24.05
N SER A 245 8.19 7.34 24.01
CA SER A 245 8.97 8.44 24.57
C SER A 245 8.76 9.73 23.74
N GLY A 246 7.70 10.48 24.07
CA GLY A 246 7.23 11.63 23.30
C GLY A 246 8.31 12.59 22.79
N GLY A 247 8.36 12.77 21.47
CA GLY A 247 9.22 13.78 20.84
C GLY A 247 9.35 13.68 19.33
N LYS A 248 8.38 14.23 18.57
CA LYS A 248 8.51 14.55 17.12
C LYS A 248 9.62 15.57 16.78
N GLY A 249 10.51 15.88 17.73
CA GLY A 249 11.73 16.68 17.59
C GLY A 249 12.99 16.01 18.16
N ARG A 250 12.93 14.77 18.68
CA ARG A 250 14.13 13.98 19.05
C ARG A 250 14.73 13.25 17.83
N VAL A 251 14.56 13.80 16.63
CA VAL A 251 15.16 13.30 15.39
C VAL A 251 16.66 13.55 15.44
N MET A 252 17.41 12.58 15.97
CA MET A 252 18.87 12.48 15.89
C MET A 252 19.64 13.78 16.13
N LYS A 253 19.19 14.65 17.07
CA LYS A 253 20.03 15.76 17.55
C LYS A 253 21.22 15.14 18.26
N LYS A 254 22.32 14.96 17.51
CA LYS A 254 23.57 14.34 17.96
C LYS A 254 23.90 14.96 19.31
N ARG A 255 23.95 14.11 20.36
CA ARG A 255 24.23 14.55 21.74
C ARG A 255 25.40 15.52 21.69
N GLU A 256 25.19 16.73 22.20
CA GLU A 256 26.20 17.77 22.22
C GLU A 256 27.41 17.22 22.98
N LYS A 257 28.46 16.91 22.20
CA LYS A 257 29.78 16.64 22.73
C LYS A 257 30.26 18.00 23.22
N GLY A 258 30.60 18.10 24.50
CA GLY A 258 31.10 19.33 25.09
C GLY A 258 32.44 19.76 24.50
N VAL A 259 33.13 20.66 25.20
CA VAL A 259 34.49 21.06 24.85
C VAL A 259 35.36 19.80 24.64
N GLY A 260 36.11 19.79 23.54
CA GLY A 260 36.83 18.61 23.08
C GLY A 260 37.85 18.09 24.10
N GLY A 261 38.19 16.79 23.98
CA GLY A 261 39.31 16.22 24.71
C GLY A 261 40.65 16.84 24.32
N PRO A 262 41.75 16.52 25.04
CA PRO A 262 43.08 17.03 24.74
C PRO A 262 43.48 16.68 23.31
N GLY A 263 44.23 17.57 22.65
CA GLY A 263 44.64 17.43 21.25
C GLY A 263 45.67 16.33 20.96
N VAL A 264 46.13 15.61 21.99
CA VAL A 264 47.10 14.52 21.89
C VAL A 264 46.46 13.19 22.31
N GLY A 265 46.77 12.10 21.59
CA GLY A 265 46.28 10.76 21.91
C GLY A 265 44.75 10.59 21.90
N ARG A 266 44.24 9.63 22.70
CA ARG A 266 42.82 9.31 22.81
C ARG A 266 42.39 9.03 24.25
N MET A 267 41.54 9.89 24.82
CA MET A 267 40.90 9.60 26.11
C MET A 267 39.84 8.50 25.97
N ARG A 268 39.87 7.51 26.88
CA ARG A 268 38.82 6.50 27.07
C ARG A 268 38.68 6.18 28.56
N GLY A 269 37.47 6.27 29.12
CA GLY A 269 37.22 5.88 30.52
C GLY A 269 38.05 6.63 31.57
N GLY A 270 38.50 7.86 31.27
CA GLY A 270 39.37 8.65 32.15
C GLY A 270 40.87 8.46 31.91
N THR A 271 41.32 7.44 31.17
CA THR A 271 42.73 7.27 30.81
C THR A 271 43.08 7.90 29.47
N LEU A 272 44.26 8.51 29.38
CA LEU A 272 44.79 9.13 28.16
C LEU A 272 45.74 8.16 27.45
N ASN A 273 45.33 7.62 26.30
CA ASN A 273 46.15 6.70 25.52
C ASN A 273 46.96 7.49 24.48
N LEU A 274 48.26 7.68 24.74
CA LEU A 274 49.21 8.28 23.80
C LEU A 274 49.81 7.19 22.90
N SER A 275 50.00 7.47 21.62
CA SER A 275 50.74 6.62 20.70
C SER A 275 52.24 6.92 20.73
N ARG A 276 53.06 6.01 20.21
CA ARG A 276 54.50 6.24 20.03
C ARG A 276 54.83 7.42 19.10
N ARG A 277 53.88 7.88 18.27
CA ARG A 277 54.02 9.09 17.45
C ARG A 277 53.78 10.33 18.31
N ASP A 278 52.65 10.41 19.02
CA ASP A 278 52.38 11.50 19.97
C ASP A 278 53.56 11.70 20.94
N LEU A 279 54.14 10.60 21.46
CA LEU A 279 55.32 10.65 22.31
C LEU A 279 56.60 11.14 21.58
N ALA A 280 56.81 10.79 20.31
CA ALA A 280 57.95 11.28 19.54
C ALA A 280 57.78 12.75 19.11
N ASP A 281 56.56 13.16 18.82
CA ASP A 281 56.23 14.54 18.43
C ASP A 281 56.32 15.49 19.65
N ILE A 282 55.96 15.02 20.85
CA ILE A 282 56.11 15.74 22.12
C ILE A 282 57.58 15.83 22.57
N ASN A 283 58.36 14.74 22.45
CA ASN A 283 59.78 14.72 22.86
C ASN A 283 60.73 15.25 21.77
N GLY A 284 60.23 15.51 20.56
CA GLY A 284 61.00 15.89 19.40
C GLY A 284 61.81 14.74 18.76
N PRO A 285 62.47 15.00 17.60
CA PRO A 285 63.36 14.03 16.99
C PRO A 285 64.46 13.63 17.97
N PRO A 286 64.75 12.33 18.17
CA PRO A 286 65.75 11.88 19.14
C PRO A 286 67.12 12.47 18.80
N ASP A 287 67.68 13.18 19.76
CA ASP A 287 68.83 14.05 19.60
C ASP A 287 70.03 13.29 19.02
N ARG A 288 70.40 13.61 17.76
CA ARG A 288 71.40 12.85 16.99
C ARG A 288 72.83 13.19 17.41
N LYS A 289 73.16 12.88 18.66
CA LYS A 289 74.52 12.98 19.22
C LYS A 289 75.53 12.14 18.41
N GLY A 290 76.21 12.82 17.49
CA GLY A 290 77.60 12.50 17.14
C GLY A 290 77.87 11.36 16.16
N LYS A 291 77.17 11.25 15.02
CA LYS A 291 77.74 10.47 13.88
C LYS A 291 78.83 11.31 13.17
N LYS A 292 80.02 11.32 13.79
CA LYS A 292 81.21 12.12 13.43
C LYS A 292 81.65 11.88 11.98
N LYS A 293 81.25 12.77 11.05
CA LYS A 293 81.62 12.71 9.63
C LYS A 293 82.92 13.49 9.38
N GLY A 294 84.03 12.77 9.28
CA GLY A 294 85.35 13.30 8.92
C GLY A 294 86.43 12.25 9.13
N LYS A 295 87.56 12.27 8.42
CA LYS A 295 88.06 13.28 7.47
C LYS A 295 88.96 12.57 6.45
N GLY A 296 88.79 12.85 5.15
CA GLY A 296 89.65 12.27 4.11
C GLY A 296 91.08 12.83 4.18
N ARG A 297 92.06 11.91 4.18
CA ARG A 297 93.48 12.07 3.82
C ARG A 297 93.82 10.75 3.08
N ARG A 298 94.43 10.79 1.90
CA ARG A 298 95.90 10.93 1.73
C ARG A 298 96.62 9.95 2.64
#